data_AF-A0A803MF90-F1
#
_entry.id   AF-A0A803MF90-F1
#
_cell.length_a   1.000
_cell.length_b   1.000
_cell.length_c   1.000
_cell.angle_alpha   90.00
_cell.angle_beta   90.00
_cell.angle_gamma   90.00
#
_symmetry.space_group_name_H-M   'P 1'
#
loop_
_entity.id
_entity.type
_entity.pdbx_description
1 polymer ?
#
loop_
_entity_poly.entity_id
_entity_poly.type
_entity_poly.pdbx_seq_one_letter_code
_entity_poly.pdbx_strand_id
1 'polypeptide(L)'
;MDYLSFVLCLLLAWIVINLLSTVKKRNKSKPRILPPGPPKIPVFGNLFSLGTNPHISVTELAKTYGPLMTLQLGQVPTVVVSSVDLAKEVLQKNDIFFCNRFVIDAFDALNHQQSSLAFMPVCPAWRKLRKISNSKVFSASKLNSSQSLRKKKVTDLLDYVQKQSEAGLAVDIGQVAFTTTLNLLSNTIFSVDLGDPSSGYAGGFRETVRGIMEEMGKPNFADYFPLLKKIDPQGIRRRQTVHFGKLIDLFETMIDQRLQGKRPPGSTPGDDVLDALLGINQENSEELELEKIPHLLLDLFGAGTDTTSTTLEWALAELIRNPEKLTKAQAELEEIIGKGNPVEESDIAQLPYLQAVVKETFRLHPPTPFLVPRKVDADVKLYGYTVPQNAQVLVNVRAIGREPNLWKNPNSFEPERFIGSKIDVKGCDFELIPFGAGRRICPGLPLAHRMIHLMLGSLIHRFDWKLEGGIPPEKMDMEDKFGITLEKAQRLRVIPALRRTDTTSSTLEWAMAELLCNPEKLKKAQAELQETIGKGNPVEESDMARLPYLQAIVKETLRLHPAAPLLVPRKADSDVKLCGFTVKLSAGQ
;
A
#
# COMPACT_ATOMS: atom_id res chain seq x y z
N MET A 1 -47.27 -27.41 -13.23
CA MET A 1 -45.92 -26.99 -13.66
C MET A 1 -45.13 -26.69 -12.42
N ASP A 2 -44.08 -27.46 -12.16
CA ASP A 2 -43.23 -27.24 -10.99
C ASP A 2 -42.66 -25.83 -11.02
N TYR A 3 -42.65 -25.16 -9.87
CA TYR A 3 -42.14 -23.80 -9.70
C TYR A 3 -40.76 -23.62 -10.34
N LEU A 4 -39.93 -24.66 -10.28
CA LEU A 4 -38.61 -24.72 -10.92
C LEU A 4 -38.69 -24.62 -12.45
N SER A 5 -39.65 -25.30 -13.09
CA SER A 5 -39.88 -25.24 -14.54
C SER A 5 -40.34 -23.85 -14.99
N PHE A 6 -41.19 -23.19 -14.19
CA PHE A 6 -41.64 -21.83 -14.47
C PHE A 6 -40.49 -20.81 -14.38
N VAL A 7 -39.64 -20.92 -13.36
CA VAL A 7 -38.42 -20.09 -13.22
C VAL A 7 -37.44 -20.35 -14.36
N LEU A 8 -37.25 -21.60 -14.78
CA LEU A 8 -36.39 -21.95 -15.91
C LEU A 8 -36.90 -21.36 -17.23
N CYS A 9 -38.21 -21.41 -17.47
CA CYS A 9 -38.86 -20.80 -18.64
C CYS A 9 -38.71 -19.28 -18.66
N LEU A 10 -38.83 -18.60 -17.50
CA LEU A 10 -38.60 -17.16 -17.41
C LEU A 10 -37.13 -16.79 -17.66
N LEU A 11 -36.17 -17.57 -17.15
CA LEU A 11 -34.75 -17.39 -17.42
C LEU A 11 -34.44 -17.59 -18.90
N LEU A 12 -34.96 -18.65 -19.52
CA LEU A 12 -34.80 -18.92 -20.95
C LEU A 12 -35.45 -17.83 -21.81
N ALA A 13 -36.66 -17.39 -21.47
CA ALA A 13 -37.31 -16.27 -22.16
C ALA A 13 -36.50 -14.97 -22.03
N TRP A 14 -35.94 -14.69 -20.85
CA TRP A 14 -35.08 -13.53 -20.63
C TRP A 14 -33.77 -13.61 -21.43
N ILE A 15 -33.14 -14.79 -21.49
CA ILE A 15 -31.96 -15.04 -22.34
C ILE A 15 -32.29 -14.82 -23.81
N VAL A 16 -33.42 -15.35 -24.29
CA VAL A 16 -33.88 -15.20 -25.67
C VAL A 16 -34.20 -13.73 -25.99
N ILE A 17 -34.86 -13.00 -25.10
CA ILE A 17 -35.14 -11.56 -25.28
C ILE A 17 -33.83 -10.74 -25.32
N ASN A 18 -32.84 -11.08 -24.49
CA ASN A 18 -31.52 -10.44 -24.54
C ASN A 18 -30.75 -10.79 -25.83
N LEU A 19 -30.83 -12.04 -26.31
CA LEU A 19 -30.27 -12.43 -27.60
C LEU A 19 -30.96 -11.68 -28.76
N LEU A 20 -32.28 -11.60 -28.75
CA LEU A 20 -33.04 -10.93 -29.82
C LEU A 20 -32.86 -9.41 -29.79
N SER A 21 -32.70 -8.80 -28.62
CA SER A 21 -32.43 -7.36 -28.49
C SER A 21 -31.00 -6.99 -28.85
N THR A 22 -30.01 -7.88 -28.62
CA THR A 22 -28.63 -7.70 -29.11
C THR A 22 -28.55 -7.85 -30.63
N VAL A 23 -29.37 -8.72 -31.23
CA VAL A 23 -29.52 -8.84 -32.69
C VAL A 23 -30.23 -7.62 -33.29
N LYS A 24 -31.30 -7.12 -32.66
CA LYS A 24 -32.05 -5.92 -33.13
C LYS A 24 -31.29 -4.59 -32.95
N LYS A 25 -30.37 -4.48 -31.99
CA LYS A 25 -29.54 -3.26 -31.78
C LYS A 25 -28.34 -3.16 -32.73
N ARG A 26 -28.22 -4.04 -33.73
CA ARG A 26 -27.23 -3.93 -34.81
C ARG A 26 -27.60 -2.79 -35.76
N ASN A 27 -27.52 -1.57 -35.24
CA ASN A 27 -27.76 -0.34 -35.99
C ASN A 27 -26.68 -0.19 -37.06
N LYS A 28 -27.06 0.33 -38.24
CA LYS A 28 -26.25 0.53 -39.46
C LYS A 28 -25.08 1.53 -39.28
N SER A 29 -24.22 1.33 -38.29
CA SER A 29 -22.97 2.07 -38.13
C SER A 29 -21.84 1.34 -38.85
N LYS A 30 -20.88 2.09 -39.41
CA LYS A 30 -19.65 1.51 -39.99
C LYS A 30 -19.03 0.53 -38.98
N PRO A 31 -18.49 -0.63 -39.40
CA PRO A 31 -17.88 -1.57 -38.49
C PRO A 31 -16.79 -0.87 -37.67
N ARG A 32 -16.99 -0.79 -36.36
CA ARG A 32 -15.97 -0.27 -35.43
C ARG A 32 -14.88 -1.32 -35.32
N ILE A 33 -13.65 -0.95 -35.67
CA ILE A 33 -12.46 -1.78 -35.41
C ILE A 33 -12.13 -1.59 -33.92
N LEU A 34 -12.58 -2.51 -33.07
CA LEU A 34 -12.27 -2.51 -31.65
C LEU A 34 -10.86 -3.08 -31.42
N PRO A 35 -10.19 -2.72 -30.30
CA PRO A 35 -8.99 -3.43 -29.89
C PRO A 35 -9.22 -4.94 -29.82
N PRO A 36 -8.18 -5.75 -30.10
CA PRO A 36 -8.25 -7.21 -29.99
C PRO A 36 -8.67 -7.65 -28.59
N GLY A 37 -9.18 -8.87 -28.45
CA GLY A 37 -9.56 -9.39 -27.14
C GLY A 37 -10.07 -10.82 -27.18
N PRO A 38 -10.17 -11.48 -26.02
CA PRO A 38 -10.61 -12.86 -25.92
C PRO A 38 -12.06 -13.06 -26.38
N PRO A 39 -12.38 -14.27 -26.88
CA PRO A 39 -13.75 -14.61 -27.27
C PRO A 39 -14.71 -14.44 -26.09
N LYS A 40 -15.92 -13.96 -26.39
CA LYS A 40 -16.92 -13.58 -25.40
C LYS A 40 -17.91 -14.71 -25.20
N ILE A 41 -18.20 -15.05 -23.95
CA ILE A 41 -19.33 -15.92 -23.60
C ILE A 41 -20.63 -15.11 -23.73
N PRO A 42 -21.72 -15.65 -24.31
CA PRO A 42 -23.00 -14.96 -24.35
C PRO A 42 -23.44 -14.46 -22.97
N VAL A 43 -24.01 -13.25 -22.92
CA VAL A 43 -24.46 -12.55 -21.69
C VAL A 43 -23.33 -12.10 -20.75
N PHE A 44 -22.40 -12.98 -20.39
CA PHE A 44 -21.37 -12.71 -19.36
C PHE A 44 -20.08 -12.10 -19.92
N GLY A 45 -19.86 -12.21 -21.22
CA GLY A 45 -18.65 -11.75 -21.89
C GLY A 45 -17.41 -12.49 -21.37
N ASN A 46 -16.48 -11.76 -20.77
CA ASN A 46 -15.19 -12.23 -20.28
C ASN A 46 -15.10 -12.26 -18.74
N LEU A 47 -16.22 -12.11 -18.01
CA LEU A 47 -16.22 -12.13 -16.54
C LEU A 47 -15.53 -13.38 -15.97
N PHE A 48 -15.84 -14.55 -16.52
CA PHE A 48 -15.25 -15.82 -16.07
C PHE A 48 -13.78 -16.00 -16.49
N SER A 49 -13.26 -15.18 -17.40
CA SER A 49 -11.85 -15.19 -17.79
C SER A 49 -10.96 -14.48 -16.77
N LEU A 50 -11.53 -13.73 -15.81
CA LEU A 50 -10.77 -12.94 -14.85
C LEU A 50 -10.36 -13.72 -13.59
N GLY A 51 -11.14 -14.72 -13.18
CA GLY A 51 -10.90 -15.46 -11.94
C GLY A 51 -10.95 -14.57 -10.69
N THR A 52 -10.25 -15.00 -9.63
CA THR A 52 -10.15 -14.25 -8.36
C THR A 52 -9.12 -13.11 -8.41
N ASN A 53 -8.13 -13.20 -9.30
CA ASN A 53 -7.01 -12.27 -9.44
C ASN A 53 -7.02 -11.61 -10.83
N PRO A 54 -7.96 -10.68 -11.11
CA PRO A 54 -8.12 -10.07 -12.42
C PRO A 54 -6.86 -9.35 -12.90
N HIS A 55 -6.08 -8.72 -12.03
CA HIS A 55 -4.79 -8.09 -12.36
C HIS A 55 -3.76 -9.07 -12.92
N ILE A 56 -3.78 -10.34 -12.50
CA ILE A 56 -2.92 -11.39 -13.05
C ILE A 56 -3.50 -11.88 -14.39
N SER A 57 -4.77 -12.27 -14.41
CA SER A 57 -5.43 -12.81 -15.61
C SER A 57 -5.40 -11.83 -16.79
N VAL A 58 -5.63 -10.55 -16.53
CA VAL A 58 -5.57 -9.47 -17.54
C VAL A 58 -4.15 -9.28 -18.07
N THR A 59 -3.13 -9.39 -17.20
CA THR A 59 -1.72 -9.31 -17.62
C THR A 59 -1.35 -10.51 -18.51
N GLU A 60 -1.85 -11.71 -18.19
CA GLU A 60 -1.62 -12.90 -19.01
C GLU A 60 -2.32 -12.78 -20.38
N LEU A 61 -3.57 -12.30 -20.40
CA LEU A 61 -4.30 -12.05 -21.65
C LEU A 61 -3.56 -11.02 -22.54
N ALA A 62 -2.94 -9.99 -21.95
CA ALA A 62 -2.19 -8.99 -22.69
C ALA A 62 -1.00 -9.57 -23.47
N LYS A 63 -0.43 -10.72 -23.05
CA LYS A 63 0.62 -11.42 -23.82
C LYS A 63 0.10 -11.99 -25.15
N THR A 64 -1.18 -12.33 -25.22
CA THR A 64 -1.82 -12.88 -26.42
C THR A 64 -2.47 -11.80 -27.28
N TYR A 65 -3.21 -10.87 -26.65
CA TYR A 65 -3.99 -9.85 -27.36
C TYR A 65 -3.26 -8.51 -27.51
N GLY A 66 -2.10 -8.36 -26.87
CA GLY A 66 -1.32 -7.14 -26.89
C GLY A 66 -1.69 -6.14 -25.77
N PRO A 67 -0.94 -5.04 -25.67
CA PRO A 67 -1.04 -4.09 -24.56
C PRO A 67 -2.29 -3.19 -24.60
N LEU A 68 -3.02 -3.17 -25.74
CA LEU A 68 -4.33 -2.52 -25.90
C LEU A 68 -5.35 -3.60 -26.25
N MET A 69 -6.25 -3.92 -25.33
CA MET A 69 -7.24 -4.98 -25.55
C MET A 69 -8.65 -4.64 -25.05
N THR A 70 -9.64 -5.31 -25.62
CA THR A 70 -11.05 -5.20 -25.25
C THR A 70 -11.49 -6.42 -24.45
N LEU A 71 -12.11 -6.17 -23.29
CA LEU A 71 -12.89 -7.13 -22.53
C LEU A 71 -14.35 -6.70 -22.52
N GLN A 72 -15.25 -7.67 -22.44
CA GLN A 72 -16.68 -7.43 -22.23
C GLN A 72 -17.03 -7.93 -20.83
N LEU A 73 -17.21 -7.05 -19.85
CA LEU A 73 -17.56 -7.46 -18.50
C LEU A 73 -19.07 -7.36 -18.33
N GLY A 74 -19.78 -8.48 -18.52
CA GLY A 74 -21.24 -8.48 -18.65
C GLY A 74 -21.69 -7.57 -19.79
N GLN A 75 -22.44 -6.52 -19.47
CA GLN A 75 -22.92 -5.51 -20.44
C GLN A 75 -22.00 -4.29 -20.55
N VAL A 76 -20.89 -4.24 -19.82
CA VAL A 76 -19.95 -3.12 -19.83
C VAL A 76 -18.78 -3.42 -20.77
N PRO A 77 -18.58 -2.63 -21.84
CA PRO A 77 -17.36 -2.71 -22.63
C PRO A 77 -16.19 -2.12 -21.82
N THR A 78 -15.10 -2.87 -21.73
CA THR A 78 -13.90 -2.50 -20.98
C THR A 78 -12.69 -2.54 -21.89
N VAL A 79 -11.88 -1.48 -21.89
CA VAL A 79 -10.59 -1.43 -22.58
C VAL A 79 -9.49 -1.44 -21.53
N VAL A 80 -8.50 -2.31 -21.71
CA VAL A 80 -7.33 -2.38 -20.86
C VAL A 80 -6.14 -1.82 -21.62
N VAL A 81 -5.37 -0.94 -20.96
CA VAL A 81 -4.08 -0.45 -21.44
C VAL A 81 -2.96 -0.91 -20.51
N SER A 82 -1.91 -1.51 -21.07
CA SER A 82 -0.83 -2.17 -20.31
C SER A 82 0.58 -1.77 -20.77
N SER A 83 0.74 -0.67 -21.50
CA SER A 83 2.04 -0.11 -21.87
C SER A 83 2.19 1.37 -21.50
N VAL A 84 3.43 1.82 -21.38
CA VAL A 84 3.80 3.22 -21.11
C VAL A 84 3.16 4.18 -22.11
N ASP A 85 3.29 3.90 -23.40
CA ASP A 85 2.77 4.79 -24.45
C ASP A 85 1.24 4.90 -24.40
N LEU A 86 0.54 3.79 -24.19
CA LEU A 86 -0.92 3.78 -24.08
C LEU A 86 -1.40 4.47 -22.81
N ALA A 87 -0.71 4.26 -21.68
CA ALA A 87 -1.02 4.97 -20.45
C ALA A 87 -0.84 6.50 -20.64
N LYS A 88 0.20 6.93 -21.36
CA LYS A 88 0.43 8.34 -21.71
C LYS A 88 -0.64 8.89 -22.65
N GLU A 89 -1.08 8.11 -23.64
CA GLU A 89 -2.21 8.49 -24.49
C GLU A 89 -3.49 8.72 -23.68
N VAL A 90 -3.83 7.79 -22.77
CA VAL A 90 -5.08 7.82 -22.00
C VAL A 90 -5.06 8.87 -20.89
N LEU A 91 -3.95 8.99 -20.16
CA LEU A 91 -3.89 9.79 -18.94
C LEU A 91 -3.38 11.22 -19.16
N GLN A 92 -2.69 11.49 -20.28
CA GLN A 92 -2.10 12.80 -20.55
C GLN A 92 -2.56 13.39 -21.89
N LYS A 93 -2.35 12.71 -23.02
CA LYS A 93 -2.57 13.33 -24.35
C LYS A 93 -4.05 13.49 -24.70
N ASN A 94 -4.84 12.45 -24.46
CA ASN A 94 -6.29 12.44 -24.73
C ASN A 94 -7.11 12.53 -23.45
N ASP A 95 -6.51 13.02 -22.36
CA ASP A 95 -7.04 12.88 -21.00
C ASP A 95 -8.45 13.46 -20.84
N ILE A 96 -8.82 14.47 -21.62
CA ILE A 96 -10.15 15.10 -21.63
C ILE A 96 -11.26 14.08 -21.92
N PHE A 97 -11.02 13.09 -22.78
CA PHE A 97 -12.00 12.05 -23.11
C PHE A 97 -12.04 10.91 -22.09
N PHE A 98 -10.95 10.74 -21.33
CA PHE A 98 -10.77 9.66 -20.36
C PHE A 98 -10.81 10.15 -18.91
N CYS A 99 -11.24 11.39 -18.64
CA CYS A 99 -11.14 11.98 -17.31
C CYS A 99 -12.29 11.66 -16.37
N ASN A 100 -13.39 11.13 -16.88
CA ASN A 100 -14.51 10.67 -16.06
C ASN A 100 -14.25 9.28 -15.50
N ARG A 101 -15.02 8.91 -14.46
CA ARG A 101 -14.87 7.63 -13.76
C ARG A 101 -15.95 6.65 -14.18
N PHE A 102 -15.57 5.38 -14.19
CA PHE A 102 -16.56 4.31 -14.11
C PHE A 102 -16.93 4.14 -12.63
N VAL A 103 -18.19 4.34 -12.29
CA VAL A 103 -18.70 4.34 -10.91
C VAL A 103 -19.36 2.99 -10.63
N ILE A 104 -18.80 2.23 -9.69
CA ILE A 104 -19.40 0.99 -9.19
C ILE A 104 -20.63 1.29 -8.32
N ASP A 105 -21.59 0.37 -8.30
CA ASP A 105 -22.90 0.49 -7.63
C ASP A 105 -22.77 0.75 -6.13
N ALA A 106 -21.68 0.32 -5.48
CA ALA A 106 -21.40 0.63 -4.09
C ALA A 106 -21.33 2.16 -3.84
N PHE A 107 -20.81 2.95 -4.78
CA PHE A 107 -20.71 4.42 -4.66
C PHE A 107 -22.03 5.15 -4.94
N ASP A 108 -23.06 4.44 -5.41
CA ASP A 108 -24.41 5.00 -5.51
C ASP A 108 -25.09 5.07 -4.12
N ALA A 109 -24.51 4.43 -3.10
CA ALA A 109 -24.95 4.56 -1.70
C ALA A 109 -24.92 6.03 -1.24
N LEU A 110 -26.05 6.49 -0.70
CA LEU A 110 -26.26 7.89 -0.26
C LEU A 110 -25.88 8.94 -1.32
N ASN A 111 -25.99 8.59 -2.61
CA ASN A 111 -25.59 9.45 -3.73
C ASN A 111 -24.14 9.96 -3.67
N HIS A 112 -23.25 9.26 -2.96
CA HIS A 112 -21.90 9.75 -2.67
C HIS A 112 -21.11 10.10 -3.94
N GLN A 113 -21.28 9.36 -5.03
CA GLN A 113 -20.63 9.64 -6.32
C GLN A 113 -20.86 11.08 -6.85
N GLN A 114 -21.99 11.71 -6.51
CA GLN A 114 -22.32 13.06 -6.96
C GLN A 114 -21.51 14.14 -6.24
N SER A 115 -21.04 13.86 -5.02
CA SER A 115 -20.29 14.79 -4.16
C SER A 115 -18.83 14.37 -3.95
N SER A 116 -18.46 13.15 -4.34
CA SER A 116 -17.12 12.59 -4.18
C SER A 116 -16.09 13.27 -5.09
N LEU A 117 -14.97 13.69 -4.52
CA LEU A 117 -13.78 14.16 -5.24
C LEU A 117 -13.18 13.08 -6.15
N ALA A 118 -13.28 11.80 -5.74
CA ALA A 118 -12.73 10.68 -6.49
C ALA A 118 -13.57 10.33 -7.73
N PHE A 119 -14.91 10.39 -7.62
CA PHE A 119 -15.85 9.86 -8.61
C PHE A 119 -16.64 10.89 -9.41
N MET A 120 -16.89 12.09 -8.88
CA MET A 120 -17.61 13.15 -9.60
C MET A 120 -16.95 13.45 -10.95
N PRO A 121 -17.70 13.67 -12.04
CA PRO A 121 -17.16 14.08 -13.34
C PRO A 121 -16.27 15.33 -13.26
N VAL A 122 -15.40 15.53 -14.25
CA VAL A 122 -14.59 16.75 -14.30
C VAL A 122 -15.47 17.95 -14.67
N CYS A 123 -15.93 18.66 -13.67
CA CYS A 123 -16.80 19.82 -13.77
C CYS A 123 -16.28 20.99 -12.88
N PRO A 124 -16.90 22.19 -12.90
CA PRO A 124 -16.50 23.29 -12.03
C PRO A 124 -16.49 22.91 -10.54
N ALA A 125 -17.48 22.16 -10.05
CA ALA A 125 -17.53 21.70 -8.66
C ALA A 125 -16.36 20.78 -8.30
N TRP A 126 -16.03 19.81 -9.17
CA TRP A 126 -14.86 18.95 -8.99
C TRP A 126 -13.55 19.76 -8.94
N ARG A 127 -13.41 20.78 -9.81
CA ARG A 127 -12.21 21.65 -9.81
C ARG A 127 -12.10 22.45 -8.51
N LYS A 128 -13.21 22.97 -7.97
CA LYS A 128 -13.26 23.65 -6.66
C LYS A 128 -12.82 22.72 -5.55
N LEU A 129 -13.43 21.54 -5.41
CA LEU A 129 -13.04 20.54 -4.41
C LEU A 129 -11.57 20.15 -4.55
N ARG A 130 -11.10 19.93 -5.79
CA ARG A 130 -9.69 19.59 -6.04
C ARG A 130 -8.74 20.70 -5.61
N LYS A 131 -9.06 21.96 -5.89
CA LYS A 131 -8.30 23.14 -5.45
C LYS A 131 -8.29 23.26 -3.93
N ILE A 132 -9.43 23.05 -3.28
CA ILE A 132 -9.55 23.08 -1.81
C ILE A 132 -8.70 21.99 -1.18
N SER A 133 -8.81 20.73 -1.61
CA SER A 133 -8.00 19.64 -1.08
C SER A 133 -6.50 19.91 -1.27
N ASN A 134 -6.09 20.35 -2.47
CA ASN A 134 -4.69 20.66 -2.75
C ASN A 134 -4.15 21.82 -1.89
N SER A 135 -4.96 22.83 -1.59
CA SER A 135 -4.50 24.04 -0.87
C SER A 135 -4.59 23.90 0.65
N LYS A 136 -5.70 23.35 1.16
CA LYS A 136 -6.01 23.28 2.59
C LYS A 136 -5.53 21.98 3.25
N VAL A 137 -5.37 20.89 2.50
CA VAL A 137 -4.99 19.58 3.04
C VAL A 137 -3.58 19.17 2.59
N PHE A 138 -3.34 19.17 1.28
CA PHE A 138 -2.15 18.51 0.70
C PHE A 138 -1.04 19.47 0.25
N SER A 139 -1.15 20.77 0.53
CA SER A 139 -0.10 21.73 0.17
C SER A 139 1.13 21.50 1.02
N ALA A 140 2.32 21.77 0.45
CA ALA A 140 3.58 21.63 1.18
C ALA A 140 3.59 22.46 2.48
N SER A 141 3.02 23.67 2.44
CA SER A 141 2.88 24.53 3.62
C SER A 141 2.02 23.88 4.72
N LYS A 142 0.84 23.36 4.38
CA LYS A 142 -0.05 22.70 5.36
C LYS A 142 0.52 21.40 5.89
N LEU A 143 1.22 20.65 5.05
CA LEU A 143 1.92 19.45 5.51
C LEU A 143 3.07 19.83 6.45
N ASN A 144 3.89 20.82 6.11
CA ASN A 144 4.99 21.26 6.98
C ASN A 144 4.48 21.76 8.34
N SER A 145 3.39 22.54 8.38
CA SER A 145 2.82 23.03 9.65
C SER A 145 2.26 21.91 10.54
N SER A 146 1.92 20.76 9.97
CA SER A 146 1.40 19.58 10.68
C SER A 146 2.45 18.46 10.86
N GLN A 147 3.73 18.74 10.63
CA GLN A 147 4.81 17.75 10.79
C GLN A 147 4.90 17.19 12.21
N SER A 148 4.75 18.03 13.23
CA SER A 148 4.81 17.60 14.64
C SER A 148 3.73 16.56 14.96
N LEU A 149 2.56 16.68 14.35
CA LEU A 149 1.49 15.70 14.48
C LEU A 149 1.87 14.36 13.84
N ARG A 150 2.40 14.37 12.63
CA ARG A 150 2.87 13.14 11.97
C ARG A 150 3.98 12.46 12.77
N LYS A 151 4.95 13.23 13.25
CA LYS A 151 5.99 12.75 14.17
C LYS A 151 5.38 12.07 15.40
N LYS A 152 4.44 12.75 16.08
CA LYS A 152 3.74 12.18 17.25
C LYS A 152 3.08 10.85 16.92
N LYS A 153 2.35 10.74 15.81
CA LYS A 153 1.65 9.51 15.42
C LYS A 153 2.62 8.36 15.11
N VAL A 154 3.80 8.67 14.56
CA VAL A 154 4.85 7.67 14.37
C VAL A 154 5.51 7.29 15.70
N THR A 155 5.70 8.23 16.63
CA THR A 155 6.12 7.90 18.00
C THR A 155 5.13 6.96 18.69
N ASP A 156 3.82 7.26 18.61
CA ASP A 156 2.76 6.40 19.16
C ASP A 156 2.83 4.96 18.58
N LEU A 157 3.10 4.84 17.27
CA LEU A 157 3.33 3.55 16.60
C LEU A 157 4.57 2.83 17.16
N LEU A 158 5.71 3.53 17.25
CA LEU A 158 6.94 2.93 17.75
C LEU A 158 6.81 2.49 19.21
N ASP A 159 6.11 3.26 20.05
CA ASP A 159 5.88 2.93 21.45
C ASP A 159 4.94 1.73 21.61
N TYR A 160 3.95 1.59 20.73
CA TYR A 160 3.15 0.36 20.66
C TYR A 160 4.01 -0.84 20.27
N VAL A 161 4.80 -0.74 19.20
CA VAL A 161 5.69 -1.83 18.72
C VAL A 161 6.74 -2.18 19.78
N GLN A 162 7.27 -1.19 20.49
CA GLN A 162 8.20 -1.37 21.61
C GLN A 162 7.58 -2.24 22.72
N LYS A 163 6.35 -1.94 23.14
CA LYS A 163 5.63 -2.76 24.14
C LYS A 163 5.42 -4.20 23.66
N GLN A 164 5.14 -4.40 22.37
CA GLN A 164 5.03 -5.75 21.81
C GLN A 164 6.39 -6.46 21.78
N SER A 165 7.48 -5.73 21.50
CA SER A 165 8.85 -6.25 21.56
C SER A 165 9.22 -6.73 22.97
N GLU A 166 8.94 -5.92 24.00
CA GLU A 166 9.18 -6.26 25.41
C GLU A 166 8.37 -7.49 25.85
N ALA A 167 7.17 -7.65 25.32
CA ALA A 167 6.31 -8.81 25.57
C ALA A 167 6.64 -10.04 24.70
N GLY A 168 7.53 -9.92 23.70
CA GLY A 168 7.83 -10.97 22.73
C GLY A 168 6.63 -11.34 21.85
N LEU A 169 5.70 -10.42 21.62
CA LEU A 169 4.46 -10.64 20.89
C LEU A 169 4.58 -10.19 19.42
N ALA A 170 3.91 -10.92 18.54
CA ALA A 170 3.83 -10.57 17.12
C ALA A 170 2.90 -9.37 16.88
N VAL A 171 3.29 -8.53 15.92
CA VAL A 171 2.56 -7.36 15.45
C VAL A 171 2.01 -7.65 14.05
N ASP A 172 0.72 -7.39 13.86
CA ASP A 172 0.09 -7.32 12.53
C ASP A 172 0.40 -5.94 11.91
N ILE A 173 1.35 -5.91 10.97
CA ILE A 173 1.90 -4.65 10.42
C ILE A 173 0.84 -3.86 9.66
N GLY A 174 0.03 -4.54 8.83
CA GLY A 174 -1.06 -3.90 8.10
C GLY A 174 -2.05 -3.24 9.06
N GLN A 175 -2.42 -3.93 10.14
CA GLN A 175 -3.38 -3.40 11.13
C GLN A 175 -2.84 -2.20 11.92
N VAL A 176 -1.59 -2.24 12.38
CA VAL A 176 -1.00 -1.09 13.11
C VAL A 176 -0.80 0.09 12.17
N ALA A 177 -0.34 -0.13 10.94
CA ALA A 177 -0.20 0.90 9.92
C ALA A 177 -1.54 1.56 9.57
N PHE A 178 -2.61 0.75 9.47
CA PHE A 178 -3.97 1.23 9.26
C PHE A 178 -4.41 2.14 10.41
N THR A 179 -4.21 1.69 11.65
CA THR A 179 -4.59 2.44 12.86
C THR A 179 -3.80 3.75 12.97
N THR A 180 -2.49 3.74 12.72
CA THR A 180 -1.65 4.94 12.73
C THR A 180 -2.08 5.94 11.66
N THR A 181 -2.36 5.48 10.43
CA THR A 181 -2.80 6.37 9.35
C THR A 181 -4.19 6.93 9.61
N LEU A 182 -5.10 6.11 10.17
CA LEU A 182 -6.44 6.53 10.55
C LEU A 182 -6.40 7.64 11.62
N ASN A 183 -5.59 7.44 12.67
CA ASN A 183 -5.41 8.41 13.74
C ASN A 183 -4.74 9.70 13.23
N LEU A 184 -3.78 9.59 12.31
CA LEU A 184 -3.20 10.77 11.68
C LEU A 184 -4.27 11.58 10.94
N LEU A 185 -5.06 10.94 10.09
CA LEU A 185 -6.10 11.62 9.32
C LEU A 185 -7.14 12.23 10.25
N SER A 186 -7.59 11.49 11.26
CA SER A 186 -8.58 12.01 12.21
C SER A 186 -8.06 13.18 13.01
N ASN A 187 -6.79 13.15 13.41
CA ASN A 187 -6.22 14.26 14.15
C ASN A 187 -5.98 15.47 13.23
N THR A 188 -5.52 15.25 12.00
CA THR A 188 -5.34 16.33 11.01
C THR A 188 -6.67 16.99 10.64
N ILE A 189 -7.77 16.23 10.64
CA ILE A 189 -9.09 16.71 10.22
C ILE A 189 -9.90 17.29 11.38
N PHE A 190 -9.88 16.62 12.54
CA PHE A 190 -10.77 16.90 13.67
C PHE A 190 -10.05 17.17 14.98
N SER A 191 -8.71 17.18 14.99
CA SER A 191 -7.89 17.32 16.19
C SER A 191 -8.03 16.17 17.22
N VAL A 192 -8.60 15.02 16.84
CA VAL A 192 -8.86 13.86 17.72
C VAL A 192 -8.42 12.53 17.08
N ASP A 193 -8.02 11.55 17.91
CA ASP A 193 -7.65 10.20 17.48
C ASP A 193 -8.86 9.26 17.48
N LEU A 194 -9.53 9.09 16.34
CA LEU A 194 -10.78 8.31 16.24
C LEU A 194 -10.57 6.79 16.12
N GLY A 195 -9.35 6.35 15.86
CA GLY A 195 -8.98 4.94 15.90
C GLY A 195 -8.65 4.43 17.30
N ASP A 196 -8.55 5.31 18.30
CA ASP A 196 -8.34 4.94 19.70
C ASP A 196 -9.66 4.47 20.33
N PRO A 197 -9.74 3.23 20.86
CA PRO A 197 -10.94 2.73 21.55
C PRO A 197 -11.37 3.58 22.76
N SER A 198 -10.45 4.35 23.34
CA SER A 198 -10.72 5.26 24.46
C SER A 198 -11.27 6.62 24.03
N SER A 199 -11.33 6.92 22.73
CA SER A 199 -11.92 8.17 22.24
C SER A 199 -13.42 8.22 22.57
N GLY A 200 -13.91 9.40 22.99
CA GLY A 200 -15.32 9.62 23.33
C GLY A 200 -16.30 9.50 22.15
N TYR A 201 -15.78 9.26 20.95
CA TYR A 201 -16.53 8.98 19.73
C TYR A 201 -16.43 7.48 19.48
N ALA A 202 -17.51 6.78 19.88
CA ALA A 202 -17.62 5.34 20.03
C ALA A 202 -16.73 4.43 19.14
N GLY A 203 -16.19 3.39 19.79
CA GLY A 203 -15.50 2.26 19.16
C GLY A 203 -16.30 1.66 18.01
N GLY A 204 -15.70 1.64 16.82
CA GLY A 204 -16.34 1.19 15.59
C GLY A 204 -15.99 2.03 14.35
N PHE A 205 -15.35 3.20 14.50
CA PHE A 205 -14.90 4.02 13.37
C PHE A 205 -13.94 3.24 12.47
N ARG A 206 -12.90 2.64 13.06
CA ARG A 206 -11.93 1.77 12.37
C ARG A 206 -12.62 0.63 11.62
N GLU A 207 -13.53 -0.07 12.28
CA GLU A 207 -14.30 -1.19 11.71
C GLU A 207 -15.20 -0.72 10.56
N THR A 208 -15.75 0.49 10.67
CA THR A 208 -16.60 1.07 9.63
C THR A 208 -15.79 1.45 8.39
N VAL A 209 -14.62 2.10 8.55
CA VAL A 209 -13.72 2.41 7.44
C VAL A 209 -13.22 1.13 6.76
N ARG A 210 -12.87 0.10 7.53
CA ARG A 210 -12.52 -1.21 6.96
C ARG A 210 -13.69 -1.86 6.20
N GLY A 211 -14.89 -1.83 6.78
CA GLY A 211 -16.10 -2.38 6.16
C GLY A 211 -16.43 -1.72 4.80
N ILE A 212 -16.18 -0.42 4.67
CA ILE A 212 -16.29 0.32 3.40
C ILE A 212 -15.37 -0.28 2.33
N MET A 213 -14.10 -0.49 2.66
CA MET A 213 -13.11 -1.03 1.72
C MET A 213 -13.45 -2.48 1.34
N GLU A 214 -13.90 -3.28 2.30
CA GLU A 214 -14.30 -4.67 2.09
C GLU A 214 -15.52 -4.80 1.17
N GLU A 215 -16.56 -4.00 1.36
CA GLU A 215 -17.75 -4.03 0.49
C GLU A 215 -17.43 -3.53 -0.92
N MET A 216 -16.63 -2.47 -1.04
CA MET A 216 -16.20 -1.92 -2.33
C MET A 216 -15.29 -2.89 -3.11
N GLY A 217 -14.52 -3.74 -2.42
CA GLY A 217 -13.61 -4.70 -3.04
C GLY A 217 -14.28 -5.98 -3.55
N LYS A 218 -15.56 -6.20 -3.22
CA LYS A 218 -16.28 -7.41 -3.62
C LYS A 218 -16.70 -7.36 -5.09
N PRO A 219 -16.59 -8.48 -5.84
CA PRO A 219 -17.22 -8.58 -7.15
C PRO A 219 -18.73 -8.32 -7.05
N ASN A 220 -19.26 -7.43 -7.88
CA ASN A 220 -20.68 -7.07 -7.87
C ASN A 220 -21.30 -7.18 -9.28
N PHE A 221 -22.26 -8.07 -9.44
CA PHE A 221 -23.00 -8.22 -10.69
C PHE A 221 -23.77 -6.95 -11.08
N ALA A 222 -24.18 -6.12 -10.11
CA ALA A 222 -24.84 -4.85 -10.40
C ALA A 222 -23.94 -3.85 -11.16
N ASP A 223 -22.61 -3.98 -11.08
CA ASP A 223 -21.67 -3.15 -11.84
C ASP A 223 -21.68 -3.48 -13.33
N TYR A 224 -21.93 -4.74 -13.66
CA TYR A 224 -21.80 -5.28 -15.01
C TYR A 224 -23.15 -5.54 -15.69
N PHE A 225 -24.24 -5.58 -14.92
CA PHE A 225 -25.60 -5.79 -15.39
C PHE A 225 -26.52 -4.70 -14.84
N PRO A 226 -26.67 -3.55 -15.54
CA PRO A 226 -27.41 -2.38 -15.07
C PRO A 226 -28.83 -2.63 -14.55
N LEU A 227 -29.53 -3.65 -15.06
CA LEU A 227 -30.87 -4.01 -14.57
C LEU A 227 -30.85 -4.52 -13.12
N LEU A 228 -29.75 -5.14 -12.68
CA LEU A 228 -29.58 -5.66 -11.33
C LEU A 228 -29.33 -4.57 -10.28
N LYS A 229 -28.88 -3.37 -10.70
CA LYS A 229 -28.73 -2.21 -9.79
C LYS A 229 -30.03 -1.89 -9.05
N LYS A 230 -31.19 -2.15 -9.63
CA LYS A 230 -32.48 -1.83 -8.98
C LYS A 230 -32.79 -2.68 -7.76
N ILE A 231 -32.25 -3.90 -7.72
CA ILE A 231 -32.58 -4.88 -6.67
C ILE A 231 -31.40 -5.17 -5.73
N ASP A 232 -30.17 -4.75 -6.08
CA ASP A 232 -28.95 -4.99 -5.29
C ASP A 232 -28.85 -6.45 -4.82
N PRO A 233 -28.69 -7.41 -5.76
CA PRO A 233 -28.88 -8.83 -5.46
C PRO A 233 -27.87 -9.38 -4.45
N GLN A 234 -26.69 -8.75 -4.32
CA GLN A 234 -25.64 -9.13 -3.38
C GLN A 234 -25.68 -8.31 -2.08
N GLY A 235 -26.60 -7.35 -1.97
CA GLY A 235 -26.76 -6.46 -0.82
C GLY A 235 -25.55 -5.56 -0.55
N ILE A 236 -24.66 -5.39 -1.53
CA ILE A 236 -23.40 -4.64 -1.35
C ILE A 236 -23.73 -3.16 -1.15
N ARG A 237 -24.56 -2.58 -2.03
CA ARG A 237 -24.96 -1.18 -1.89
C ARG A 237 -25.73 -0.95 -0.59
N ARG A 238 -26.61 -1.87 -0.19
CA ARG A 238 -27.34 -1.79 1.09
C ARG A 238 -26.41 -1.76 2.31
N ARG A 239 -25.41 -2.65 2.37
CA ARG A 239 -24.42 -2.64 3.46
C ARG A 239 -23.52 -1.40 3.40
N GLN A 240 -23.15 -0.97 2.20
CA GLN A 240 -22.40 0.26 1.99
C GLN A 240 -23.15 1.50 2.50
N THR A 241 -24.47 1.60 2.26
CA THR A 241 -25.32 2.67 2.80
C THR A 241 -25.25 2.73 4.33
N VAL A 242 -25.20 1.59 5.01
CA VAL A 242 -25.04 1.55 6.49
C VAL A 242 -23.68 2.08 6.91
N HIS A 243 -22.60 1.67 6.24
CA HIS A 243 -21.26 2.14 6.57
C HIS A 243 -21.07 3.63 6.27
N PHE A 244 -21.52 4.10 5.11
CA PHE A 244 -21.48 5.53 4.76
C PHE A 244 -22.33 6.36 5.70
N GLY A 245 -23.55 5.92 6.04
CA GLY A 245 -24.43 6.63 6.97
C GLY A 245 -23.75 6.84 8.33
N LYS A 246 -23.18 5.78 8.91
CA LYS A 246 -22.46 5.89 10.19
C LYS A 246 -21.33 6.93 10.19
N LEU A 247 -20.56 7.02 9.09
CA LEU A 247 -19.47 7.99 9.00
C LEU A 247 -19.99 9.40 8.73
N ILE A 248 -20.99 9.55 7.86
CA ILE A 248 -21.61 10.83 7.57
C ILE A 248 -22.26 11.40 8.83
N ASP A 249 -23.06 10.61 9.57
CA ASP A 249 -23.68 11.03 10.83
C ASP A 249 -22.62 11.48 11.86
N LEU A 250 -21.49 10.77 11.95
CA LEU A 250 -20.37 11.14 12.80
C LEU A 250 -19.74 12.47 12.36
N PHE A 251 -19.49 12.64 11.07
CA PHE A 251 -18.90 13.87 10.53
C PHE A 251 -19.83 15.07 10.70
N GLU A 252 -21.14 14.90 10.46
CA GLU A 252 -22.15 15.92 10.71
C GLU A 252 -22.20 16.30 12.18
N THR A 253 -22.16 15.33 13.09
CA THR A 253 -22.07 15.60 14.54
C THR A 253 -20.84 16.46 14.88
N MET A 254 -19.68 16.17 14.27
CA MET A 254 -18.45 16.94 14.48
C MET A 254 -18.52 18.34 13.86
N ILE A 255 -19.13 18.47 12.68
CA ILE A 255 -19.39 19.74 12.02
C ILE A 255 -20.27 20.62 12.91
N ASP A 256 -21.39 20.08 13.41
CA ASP A 256 -22.33 20.81 14.27
C ASP A 256 -21.69 21.25 15.58
N GLN A 257 -20.89 20.37 16.21
CA GLN A 257 -20.12 20.72 17.39
C GLN A 257 -19.17 21.89 17.10
N ARG A 258 -18.47 21.85 15.96
CA ARG A 258 -17.52 22.90 15.60
C ARG A 258 -18.20 24.24 15.31
N LEU A 259 -19.34 24.22 14.62
CA LEU A 259 -20.17 25.40 14.36
C LEU A 259 -20.71 26.04 15.65
N GLN A 260 -20.91 25.25 16.70
CA GLN A 260 -21.28 25.73 18.05
C GLN A 260 -20.07 26.22 18.88
N GLY A 261 -18.86 26.27 18.31
CA GLY A 261 -17.64 26.62 19.03
C GLY A 261 -17.17 25.56 20.03
N LYS A 262 -17.67 24.32 19.93
CA LYS A 262 -17.30 23.20 20.79
C LYS A 262 -16.24 22.35 20.11
N ARG A 263 -15.34 21.77 20.91
CA ARG A 263 -14.35 20.80 20.45
C ARG A 263 -14.51 19.46 21.18
N PRO A 264 -14.21 18.33 20.53
CA PRO A 264 -14.04 17.04 21.17
C PRO A 264 -13.17 17.12 22.45
N PRO A 265 -13.53 16.42 23.54
CA PRO A 265 -12.60 16.24 24.66
C PRO A 265 -11.29 15.61 24.17
N GLY A 266 -10.15 16.12 24.64
CA GLY A 266 -8.82 15.66 24.20
C GLY A 266 -8.35 16.23 22.86
N SER A 267 -9.07 17.20 22.28
CA SER A 267 -8.65 17.87 21.04
C SER A 267 -7.29 18.54 21.17
N THR A 268 -6.45 18.40 20.16
CA THR A 268 -5.23 19.22 20.03
C THR A 268 -5.58 20.69 19.79
N PRO A 269 -4.86 21.65 20.42
CA PRO A 269 -5.04 23.07 20.16
C PRO A 269 -4.69 23.47 18.71
N GLY A 270 -5.41 24.45 18.15
CA GLY A 270 -5.14 25.05 16.83
C GLY A 270 -6.17 24.72 15.75
N ASP A 271 -6.09 25.43 14.62
CA ASP A 271 -7.01 25.24 13.50
C ASP A 271 -6.68 23.97 12.70
N ASP A 272 -7.67 23.11 12.52
CA ASP A 272 -7.55 21.87 11.74
C ASP A 272 -8.16 22.00 10.33
N VAL A 273 -8.16 20.90 9.57
CA VAL A 273 -8.74 20.92 8.22
C VAL A 273 -10.24 21.22 8.27
N LEU A 274 -10.98 20.72 9.27
CA LEU A 274 -12.40 21.03 9.39
C LEU A 274 -12.62 22.54 9.59
N ASP A 275 -11.83 23.20 10.45
CA ASP A 275 -11.87 24.66 10.61
C ASP A 275 -11.66 25.38 9.26
N ALA A 276 -10.68 24.94 8.48
CA ALA A 276 -10.39 25.53 7.18
C ALA A 276 -11.51 25.32 6.15
N LEU A 277 -12.21 24.18 6.19
CA LEU A 277 -13.34 23.90 5.29
C LEU A 277 -14.57 24.72 5.69
N LEU A 278 -14.88 24.80 6.99
CA LEU A 278 -15.98 25.61 7.50
C LEU A 278 -15.74 27.10 7.24
N GLY A 279 -14.51 27.58 7.39
CA GLY A 279 -14.13 28.96 7.05
C GLY A 279 -14.41 29.30 5.58
N ILE A 280 -14.06 28.40 4.63
CA ILE A 280 -14.39 28.60 3.21
C ILE A 280 -15.92 28.69 3.01
N ASN A 281 -16.69 27.79 3.63
CA ASN A 281 -18.13 27.78 3.50
C ASN A 281 -18.78 29.06 4.07
N GLN A 282 -18.27 29.57 5.20
CA GLN A 282 -18.74 30.80 5.83
C GLN A 282 -18.38 32.05 5.02
N GLU A 283 -17.19 32.09 4.41
CA GLU A 283 -16.76 33.18 3.53
C GLU A 283 -17.52 33.17 2.19
N ASN A 284 -17.71 31.98 1.60
CA ASN A 284 -18.40 31.79 0.33
C ASN A 284 -18.99 30.38 0.21
N SER A 285 -20.29 30.26 0.47
CA SER A 285 -21.02 28.98 0.40
C SER A 285 -21.08 28.39 -1.02
N GLU A 286 -20.88 29.19 -2.08
CA GLU A 286 -20.77 28.69 -3.45
C GLU A 286 -19.39 28.07 -3.75
N GLU A 287 -18.34 28.44 -3.01
CA GLU A 287 -16.99 27.85 -3.15
C GLU A 287 -16.99 26.42 -2.59
N LEU A 288 -17.66 26.20 -1.44
CA LEU A 288 -17.83 24.90 -0.80
C LEU A 288 -19.17 24.83 -0.07
N GLU A 289 -20.10 24.03 -0.59
CA GLU A 289 -21.37 23.73 0.08
C GLU A 289 -21.14 22.84 1.31
N LEU A 290 -21.85 23.14 2.41
CA LEU A 290 -21.71 22.43 3.69
C LEU A 290 -22.00 20.92 3.54
N GLU A 291 -23.02 20.56 2.76
CA GLU A 291 -23.43 19.18 2.47
C GLU A 291 -22.34 18.35 1.76
N LYS A 292 -21.38 19.01 1.09
CA LYS A 292 -20.26 18.33 0.42
C LYS A 292 -19.12 17.98 1.37
N ILE A 293 -19.06 18.61 2.55
CA ILE A 293 -17.97 18.40 3.51
C ILE A 293 -17.94 16.94 4.00
N PRO A 294 -19.03 16.33 4.51
CA PRO A 294 -19.00 14.93 4.95
C PRO A 294 -18.54 13.95 3.87
N HIS A 295 -18.96 14.16 2.61
CA HIS A 295 -18.52 13.32 1.49
C HIS A 295 -17.05 13.51 1.14
N LEU A 296 -16.50 14.73 1.23
CA LEU A 296 -15.07 14.94 1.07
C LEU A 296 -14.28 14.21 2.17
N LEU A 297 -14.75 14.28 3.42
CA LEU A 297 -14.10 13.59 4.54
C LEU A 297 -14.14 12.07 4.35
N LEU A 298 -15.27 11.53 3.87
CA LEU A 298 -15.42 10.12 3.52
C LEU A 298 -14.37 9.66 2.49
N ASP A 299 -14.17 10.43 1.41
CA ASP A 299 -13.12 10.16 0.41
C ASP A 299 -11.71 10.16 1.06
N LEU A 300 -11.42 11.12 1.93
CA LEU A 300 -10.10 11.28 2.57
C LEU A 300 -9.77 10.08 3.48
N PHE A 301 -10.72 9.65 4.33
CA PHE A 301 -10.51 8.51 5.22
C PHE A 301 -10.44 7.18 4.48
N GLY A 302 -11.33 6.95 3.53
CA GLY A 302 -11.34 5.71 2.74
C GLY A 302 -10.07 5.56 1.90
N ALA A 303 -9.70 6.59 1.13
CA ALA A 303 -8.56 6.51 0.24
C ALA A 303 -7.21 6.59 0.98
N GLY A 304 -7.11 7.44 2.02
CA GLY A 304 -5.84 7.73 2.68
C GLY A 304 -5.35 6.64 3.63
N THR A 305 -6.28 5.88 4.25
CA THR A 305 -5.93 4.88 5.27
C THR A 305 -5.40 3.59 4.64
N ASP A 306 -6.23 2.95 3.83
CA ASP A 306 -6.00 1.57 3.37
C ASP A 306 -4.86 1.43 2.35
N THR A 307 -4.71 2.43 1.46
CA THR A 307 -3.64 2.46 0.46
C THR A 307 -2.26 2.63 1.11
N THR A 308 -2.17 3.48 2.13
CA THR A 308 -0.93 3.77 2.86
C THR A 308 -0.52 2.58 3.71
N SER A 309 -1.45 1.97 4.46
CA SER A 309 -1.16 0.80 5.29
C SER A 309 -0.72 -0.41 4.48
N THR A 310 -1.42 -0.68 3.36
CA THR A 310 -1.07 -1.76 2.44
C THR A 310 0.32 -1.57 1.83
N THR A 311 0.68 -0.35 1.44
CA THR A 311 2.01 -0.07 0.90
C THR A 311 3.11 -0.29 1.94
N LEU A 312 2.89 0.16 3.18
CA LEU A 312 3.86 -0.03 4.26
C LEU A 312 4.06 -1.53 4.57
N GLU A 313 2.96 -2.29 4.60
CA GLU A 313 3.01 -3.74 4.84
C GLU A 313 3.81 -4.46 3.75
N TRP A 314 3.57 -4.15 2.46
CA TRP A 314 4.35 -4.70 1.36
C TRP A 314 5.82 -4.31 1.42
N ALA A 315 6.13 -3.05 1.76
CA ALA A 315 7.51 -2.59 1.86
C ALA A 315 8.27 -3.36 2.95
N LEU A 316 7.68 -3.51 4.15
CA LEU A 316 8.32 -4.24 5.23
C LEU A 316 8.41 -5.74 4.93
N ALA A 317 7.39 -6.33 4.29
CA ALA A 317 7.43 -7.72 3.85
C ALA A 317 8.60 -7.96 2.87
N GLU A 318 8.76 -7.12 1.86
CA GLU A 318 9.87 -7.25 0.90
C GLU A 318 11.23 -7.08 1.56
N LEU A 319 11.38 -6.13 2.49
CA LEU A 319 12.63 -5.98 3.25
C LEU A 319 12.94 -7.22 4.10
N ILE A 320 11.95 -7.78 4.81
CA ILE A 320 12.13 -8.99 5.62
C ILE A 320 12.49 -10.19 4.72
N ARG A 321 11.82 -10.34 3.56
CA ARG A 321 12.12 -11.39 2.59
C ARG A 321 13.53 -11.26 1.99
N ASN A 322 14.09 -10.06 1.99
CA ASN A 322 15.40 -9.76 1.42
C ASN A 322 16.32 -9.13 2.49
N PRO A 323 16.86 -9.92 3.44
CA PRO A 323 17.61 -9.40 4.59
C PRO A 323 18.78 -8.48 4.21
N GLU A 324 19.49 -8.78 3.12
CA GLU A 324 20.56 -7.91 2.58
C GLU A 324 20.08 -6.48 2.30
N LYS A 325 18.87 -6.33 1.76
CA LYS A 325 18.28 -5.03 1.42
C LYS A 325 17.78 -4.32 2.66
N LEU A 326 17.25 -5.06 3.65
CA LEU A 326 16.91 -4.51 4.96
C LEU A 326 18.17 -3.96 5.65
N THR A 327 19.24 -4.76 5.74
CA THR A 327 20.51 -4.34 6.34
C THR A 327 21.08 -3.10 5.64
N LYS A 328 20.99 -3.02 4.32
CA LYS A 328 21.46 -1.86 3.55
C LYS A 328 20.64 -0.60 3.85
N ALA A 329 19.31 -0.69 3.95
CA ALA A 329 18.46 0.43 4.34
C ALA A 329 18.72 0.85 5.80
N GLN A 330 18.93 -0.11 6.69
CA GLN A 330 19.30 0.14 8.08
C GLN A 330 20.65 0.84 8.21
N ALA A 331 21.65 0.44 7.42
CA ALA A 331 22.97 1.07 7.39
C ALA A 331 22.91 2.52 6.92
N GLU A 332 22.14 2.82 5.86
CA GLU A 332 21.89 4.20 5.41
C GLU A 332 21.29 5.06 6.54
N LEU A 333 20.27 4.52 7.23
CA LEU A 333 19.61 5.24 8.33
C LEU A 333 20.57 5.50 9.50
N GLU A 334 21.43 4.53 9.84
CA GLU A 334 22.43 4.71 10.89
C GLU A 334 23.53 5.71 10.50
N GLU A 335 24.00 5.69 9.26
CA GLU A 335 25.02 6.60 8.76
C GLU A 335 24.54 8.07 8.77
N ILE A 336 23.30 8.29 8.32
CA ILE A 336 22.79 9.64 8.07
C ILE A 336 22.11 10.24 9.30
N ILE A 337 21.34 9.44 10.03
CA ILE A 337 20.54 9.91 11.18
C ILE A 337 21.29 9.69 12.49
N GLY A 338 22.17 8.69 12.54
CA GLY A 338 22.85 8.26 13.76
C GLY A 338 22.00 7.29 14.58
N LYS A 339 22.68 6.45 15.35
CA LYS A 339 22.04 5.39 16.12
C LYS A 339 21.14 5.93 17.23
N GLY A 340 19.90 5.47 17.28
CA GLY A 340 18.94 5.81 18.34
C GLY A 340 18.27 7.17 18.18
N ASN A 341 18.64 7.94 17.16
CA ASN A 341 18.00 9.19 16.83
C ASN A 341 16.66 8.93 16.09
N PRO A 342 15.61 9.71 16.37
CA PRO A 342 14.35 9.57 15.64
C PRO A 342 14.50 10.01 14.19
N VAL A 343 13.87 9.27 13.27
CA VAL A 343 13.78 9.67 11.86
C VAL A 343 12.81 10.84 11.72
N GLU A 344 13.22 11.92 11.07
CA GLU A 344 12.39 13.08 10.77
C GLU A 344 12.00 13.15 9.29
N GLU A 345 10.93 13.87 8.97
CA GLU A 345 10.52 14.07 7.57
C GLU A 345 11.57 14.82 6.74
N SER A 346 12.33 15.72 7.37
CA SER A 346 13.42 16.45 6.72
C SER A 346 14.54 15.54 6.24
N ASP A 347 14.69 14.38 6.86
CA ASP A 347 15.79 13.45 6.59
C ASP A 347 15.51 12.64 5.33
N ILE A 348 14.24 12.46 4.95
CA ILE A 348 13.80 11.64 3.80
C ILE A 348 14.59 11.98 2.53
N ALA A 349 14.82 13.27 2.25
CA ALA A 349 15.54 13.71 1.07
C ALA A 349 17.00 13.23 1.02
N GLN A 350 17.59 12.96 2.18
CA GLN A 350 18.96 12.47 2.35
C GLN A 350 19.03 10.94 2.39
N LEU A 351 17.91 10.21 2.33
CA LEU A 351 17.84 8.75 2.39
C LEU A 351 17.53 8.14 1.01
N PRO A 352 18.45 8.17 0.03
CA PRO A 352 18.18 7.72 -1.34
C PRO A 352 17.82 6.24 -1.44
N TYR A 353 18.37 5.38 -0.59
CA TYR A 353 18.07 3.95 -0.58
C TYR A 353 16.70 3.65 0.04
N LEU A 354 16.31 4.33 1.13
CA LEU A 354 14.93 4.25 1.63
C LEU A 354 13.92 4.73 0.58
N GLN A 355 14.22 5.83 -0.13
CA GLN A 355 13.39 6.29 -1.24
C GLN A 355 13.30 5.25 -2.37
N ALA A 356 14.42 4.60 -2.69
CA ALA A 356 14.47 3.55 -3.69
C ALA A 356 13.64 2.31 -3.28
N VAL A 357 13.68 1.92 -2.00
CA VAL A 357 12.86 0.84 -1.42
C VAL A 357 11.37 1.14 -1.59
N VAL A 358 10.94 2.37 -1.29
CA VAL A 358 9.54 2.77 -1.45
C VAL A 358 9.12 2.80 -2.92
N LYS A 359 9.96 3.33 -3.82
CA LYS A 359 9.71 3.29 -5.27
C LYS A 359 9.60 1.87 -5.82
N GLU A 360 10.49 0.97 -5.38
CA GLU A 360 10.45 -0.44 -5.79
C GLU A 360 9.22 -1.17 -5.24
N THR A 361 8.79 -0.82 -4.02
CA THR A 361 7.53 -1.29 -3.46
C THR A 361 6.36 -0.84 -4.32
N PHE A 362 6.30 0.42 -4.75
CA PHE A 362 5.22 0.89 -5.63
C PHE A 362 5.23 0.22 -7.01
N ARG A 363 6.42 -0.08 -7.56
CA ARG A 363 6.55 -0.76 -8.85
C ARG A 363 6.01 -2.18 -8.78
N LEU A 364 6.39 -2.94 -7.75
CA LEU A 364 6.00 -4.33 -7.59
C LEU A 364 4.61 -4.47 -6.98
N HIS A 365 4.26 -3.69 -5.98
CA HIS A 365 3.03 -3.83 -5.22
C HIS A 365 2.20 -2.54 -5.29
N PRO A 366 1.79 -2.09 -6.50
CA PRO A 366 0.96 -0.90 -6.60
C PRO A 366 -0.38 -1.15 -5.91
N PRO A 367 -0.78 -0.34 -4.90
CA PRO A 367 -2.01 -0.58 -4.17
C PRO A 367 -3.24 -0.64 -5.08
N THR A 368 -3.25 0.13 -6.18
CA THR A 368 -4.33 0.09 -7.16
C THR A 368 -3.80 -0.41 -8.52
N PRO A 369 -3.80 -1.73 -8.79
CA PRO A 369 -3.13 -2.31 -9.97
C PRO A 369 -3.74 -1.87 -11.31
N PHE A 370 -4.99 -1.40 -11.31
CA PHE A 370 -5.69 -0.83 -12.46
C PHE A 370 -5.89 0.69 -12.39
N LEU A 371 -5.30 1.34 -11.38
CA LEU A 371 -5.71 2.66 -10.90
C LEU A 371 -7.24 2.70 -10.60
N VAL A 372 -7.79 3.89 -10.38
CA VAL A 372 -9.25 4.06 -10.34
C VAL A 372 -9.79 4.04 -11.78
N PRO A 373 -10.73 3.15 -12.14
CA PRO A 373 -11.24 2.99 -13.50
C PRO A 373 -11.74 4.29 -14.14
N ARG A 374 -11.37 4.54 -15.39
CA ARG A 374 -11.89 5.67 -16.17
C ARG A 374 -13.14 5.25 -16.96
N LYS A 375 -13.90 6.25 -17.41
CA LYS A 375 -15.00 6.08 -18.35
C LYS A 375 -14.81 7.05 -19.51
N VAL A 376 -15.00 6.58 -20.73
CA VAL A 376 -14.81 7.38 -21.95
C VAL A 376 -16.09 8.12 -22.32
N ASP A 377 -15.99 9.41 -22.60
CA ASP A 377 -17.16 10.27 -22.90
C ASP A 377 -17.58 10.28 -24.37
N ALA A 378 -16.71 9.84 -25.28
CA ALA A 378 -16.95 9.79 -26.72
C ALA A 378 -16.22 8.58 -27.35
N ASP A 379 -16.51 8.27 -28.61
CA ASP A 379 -15.67 7.33 -29.36
C ASP A 379 -14.28 7.97 -29.58
N VAL A 380 -13.21 7.30 -29.14
CA VAL A 380 -11.82 7.80 -29.28
C VAL A 380 -11.00 6.82 -30.13
N LYS A 381 -10.14 7.35 -31.00
CA LYS A 381 -9.20 6.53 -31.78
C LYS A 381 -7.87 6.39 -31.03
N LEU A 382 -7.46 5.16 -30.77
CA LEU A 382 -6.14 4.81 -30.21
C LEU A 382 -5.49 3.76 -31.09
N TYR A 383 -4.33 4.07 -31.67
CA TYR A 383 -3.54 3.14 -32.50
C TYR A 383 -4.36 2.39 -33.57
N GLY A 384 -5.22 3.13 -34.29
CA GLY A 384 -6.09 2.57 -35.34
C GLY A 384 -7.41 1.95 -34.84
N TYR A 385 -7.51 1.64 -33.56
CA TYR A 385 -8.69 1.09 -32.93
C TYR A 385 -9.64 2.16 -32.39
N THR A 386 -10.93 1.84 -32.30
CA THR A 386 -11.94 2.66 -31.63
C THR A 386 -12.15 2.16 -30.21
N VAL A 387 -11.89 3.02 -29.22
CA VAL A 387 -12.42 2.88 -27.87
C VAL A 387 -13.83 3.46 -27.85
N PRO A 388 -14.87 2.65 -27.56
CA PRO A 388 -16.25 3.12 -27.68
C PRO A 388 -16.63 4.05 -26.54
N GLN A 389 -17.54 4.98 -26.82
CA GLN A 389 -18.20 5.80 -25.80
C GLN A 389 -18.78 4.93 -24.67
N ASN A 390 -18.69 5.42 -23.44
CA ASN A 390 -19.08 4.75 -22.20
C ASN A 390 -18.26 3.52 -21.82
N ALA A 391 -17.19 3.20 -22.56
CA ALA A 391 -16.29 2.13 -22.15
C ALA A 391 -15.63 2.44 -20.80
N GLN A 392 -15.52 1.42 -19.96
CA GLN A 392 -14.61 1.42 -18.84
C GLN A 392 -13.18 1.33 -19.38
N VAL A 393 -12.23 2.08 -18.81
CA VAL A 393 -10.81 1.96 -19.15
C VAL A 393 -10.00 1.67 -17.89
N LEU A 394 -9.25 0.57 -17.95
CA LEU A 394 -8.35 0.10 -16.89
C LEU A 394 -6.91 0.35 -17.33
N VAL A 395 -6.13 1.04 -16.50
CA VAL A 395 -4.70 1.24 -16.73
C VAL A 395 -3.93 0.26 -15.87
N ASN A 396 -3.43 -0.81 -16.47
CA ASN A 396 -2.75 -1.89 -15.75
C ASN A 396 -1.31 -1.50 -15.39
N VAL A 397 -1.17 -0.72 -14.32
CA VAL A 397 0.13 -0.27 -13.82
C VAL A 397 0.96 -1.42 -13.25
N ARG A 398 0.33 -2.51 -12.82
CA ARG A 398 1.03 -3.73 -12.40
C ARG A 398 1.76 -4.40 -13.57
N ALA A 399 1.13 -4.45 -14.74
CA ALA A 399 1.77 -4.96 -15.96
C ALA A 399 2.92 -4.05 -16.40
N ILE A 400 2.68 -2.73 -16.45
CA ILE A 400 3.73 -1.74 -16.81
C ILE A 400 4.94 -1.85 -15.86
N GLY A 401 4.68 -1.96 -14.56
CA GLY A 401 5.72 -2.13 -13.54
C GLY A 401 6.49 -3.45 -13.66
N ARG A 402 6.02 -4.44 -14.43
CA ARG A 402 6.67 -5.75 -14.62
C ARG A 402 7.02 -6.06 -16.08
N GLU A 403 7.00 -5.07 -16.95
CA GLU A 403 7.32 -5.26 -18.36
C GLU A 403 8.82 -5.56 -18.55
N PRO A 404 9.21 -6.75 -19.08
CA PRO A 404 10.62 -7.13 -19.19
C PRO A 404 11.46 -6.23 -20.10
N ASN A 405 10.83 -5.55 -21.07
CA ASN A 405 11.52 -4.59 -21.93
C ASN A 405 11.80 -3.25 -21.24
N LEU A 406 11.10 -2.94 -20.14
CA LEU A 406 11.29 -1.72 -19.35
C LEU A 406 12.15 -1.98 -18.10
N TRP A 407 11.96 -3.14 -17.47
CA TRP A 407 12.56 -3.45 -16.17
C TRP A 407 13.39 -4.73 -16.25
N LYS A 408 14.70 -4.63 -16.03
CA LYS A 408 15.57 -5.79 -15.82
C LYS A 408 15.12 -6.54 -14.56
N ASN A 409 15.01 -7.87 -14.64
CA ASN A 409 14.51 -8.73 -13.56
C ASN A 409 13.17 -8.23 -12.98
N PRO A 410 12.11 -8.11 -13.81
CA PRO A 410 10.91 -7.35 -13.47
C PRO A 410 10.14 -7.90 -12.27
N ASN A 411 10.33 -9.18 -11.91
CA ASN A 411 9.67 -9.80 -10.76
C ASN A 411 10.52 -9.78 -9.48
N SER A 412 11.77 -9.32 -9.56
CA SER A 412 12.67 -9.23 -8.40
C SER A 412 12.53 -7.86 -7.73
N PHE A 413 12.50 -7.85 -6.39
CA PHE A 413 12.58 -6.63 -5.59
C PHE A 413 14.04 -6.15 -5.57
N GLU A 414 14.38 -5.14 -6.37
CA GLU A 414 15.75 -4.58 -6.49
C GLU A 414 15.71 -3.05 -6.38
N PRO A 415 15.67 -2.48 -5.16
CA PRO A 415 15.72 -1.03 -4.94
C PRO A 415 16.86 -0.33 -5.68
N GLU A 416 17.99 -1.02 -5.88
CA GLU A 416 19.18 -0.56 -6.61
C GLU A 416 18.84 0.10 -7.96
N ARG A 417 17.78 -0.34 -8.64
CA ARG A 417 17.38 0.23 -9.94
C ARG A 417 16.98 1.70 -9.87
N PHE A 418 16.60 2.20 -8.70
CA PHE A 418 16.21 3.58 -8.49
C PHE A 418 17.35 4.46 -7.97
N ILE A 419 18.49 3.88 -7.59
CA ILE A 419 19.67 4.65 -7.18
C ILE A 419 20.26 5.38 -8.38
N GLY A 420 20.34 6.71 -8.29
CA GLY A 420 20.76 7.58 -9.39
C GLY A 420 19.75 7.71 -10.54
N SER A 421 18.59 7.06 -10.44
CA SER A 421 17.52 7.17 -11.44
C SER A 421 16.71 8.45 -11.24
N LYS A 422 16.29 9.06 -12.36
CA LYS A 422 15.41 10.24 -12.35
C LYS A 422 13.91 9.86 -12.27
N ILE A 423 13.57 8.58 -12.41
CA ILE A 423 12.18 8.10 -12.38
C ILE A 423 11.55 8.41 -11.03
N ASP A 424 10.37 9.02 -11.05
CA ASP A 424 9.61 9.42 -9.86
C ASP A 424 8.13 9.04 -9.97
N VAL A 425 7.46 8.90 -8.83
CA VAL A 425 6.04 8.51 -8.71
C VAL A 425 5.07 9.68 -8.97
N LYS A 426 5.59 10.84 -9.42
CA LYS A 426 4.88 12.12 -9.55
C LYS A 426 4.00 12.22 -10.80
N GLY A 427 3.86 11.14 -11.57
CA GLY A 427 2.99 11.10 -12.75
C GLY A 427 3.61 11.67 -14.03
N CYS A 428 4.92 11.92 -14.04
CA CYS A 428 5.67 12.35 -15.22
C CYS A 428 6.35 11.16 -15.93
N ASP A 429 6.83 10.18 -15.16
CA ASP A 429 7.51 8.99 -15.63
C ASP A 429 6.50 7.84 -15.69
N PHE A 430 6.01 7.54 -16.90
CA PHE A 430 4.91 6.60 -17.13
C PHE A 430 5.28 5.14 -16.86
N GLU A 431 6.56 4.86 -16.70
CA GLU A 431 7.12 3.60 -16.21
C GLU A 431 6.69 3.34 -14.75
N LEU A 432 6.48 4.40 -13.95
CA LEU A 432 6.14 4.31 -12.52
C LEU A 432 5.06 5.32 -12.12
N ILE A 433 3.79 4.96 -12.29
CA ILE A 433 2.63 5.81 -12.00
C ILE A 433 1.66 5.21 -10.96
N PRO A 434 2.12 4.81 -9.75
CA PRO A 434 1.26 4.21 -8.72
C PRO A 434 0.14 5.16 -8.23
N PHE A 435 0.34 6.47 -8.38
CA PHE A 435 -0.64 7.52 -8.06
C PHE A 435 -1.45 7.99 -9.27
N GLY A 436 -1.29 7.34 -10.42
CA GLY A 436 -1.79 7.78 -11.72
C GLY A 436 -1.08 9.03 -12.25
N ALA A 437 -1.69 9.65 -13.27
CA ALA A 437 -1.15 10.83 -13.95
C ALA A 437 -2.27 11.74 -14.47
N GLY A 438 -1.87 12.91 -14.97
CA GLY A 438 -2.76 13.91 -15.55
C GLY A 438 -3.71 14.55 -14.53
N ARG A 439 -4.84 15.08 -14.99
CA ARG A 439 -5.76 15.86 -14.14
C ARG A 439 -6.33 15.10 -12.93
N ARG A 440 -6.37 13.77 -12.99
CA ARG A 440 -6.89 12.89 -11.94
C ARG A 440 -5.79 12.18 -11.13
N ILE A 441 -4.54 12.65 -11.20
CA ILE A 441 -3.46 12.16 -10.32
C ILE A 441 -3.92 12.22 -8.86
N CYS A 442 -3.44 11.30 -8.00
CA CYS A 442 -3.80 11.28 -6.59
C CYS A 442 -3.51 12.64 -5.91
N PRO A 443 -4.47 13.26 -5.22
CA PRO A 443 -4.21 14.49 -4.46
C PRO A 443 -3.39 14.21 -3.19
N GLY A 444 -3.55 13.02 -2.61
CA GLY A 444 -2.88 12.61 -1.37
C GLY A 444 -1.43 12.18 -1.53
N LEU A 445 -0.86 12.19 -2.74
CA LEU A 445 0.52 11.80 -3.00
C LEU A 445 1.52 12.45 -2.03
N PRO A 446 1.48 13.78 -1.77
CA PRO A 446 2.46 14.41 -0.89
C PRO A 446 2.40 13.91 0.56
N LEU A 447 1.20 13.60 1.05
CA LEU A 447 1.01 13.06 2.40
C LEU A 447 1.44 11.60 2.49
N ALA A 448 0.99 10.77 1.53
CA ALA A 448 1.35 9.35 1.46
C ALA A 448 2.86 9.17 1.35
N HIS A 449 3.53 9.98 0.51
CA HIS A 449 4.98 9.99 0.39
C HIS A 449 5.66 10.23 1.74
N ARG A 450 5.28 11.27 2.48
CA ARG A 450 5.87 11.55 3.82
C ARG A 450 5.63 10.39 4.78
N MET A 451 4.38 9.91 4.86
CA MET A 451 3.99 8.92 5.83
C MET A 451 4.62 7.54 5.60
N ILE A 452 4.69 7.08 4.36
CA ILE A 452 5.28 5.76 4.05
C ILE A 452 6.77 5.77 4.40
N HIS A 453 7.52 6.80 3.99
CA HIS A 453 8.95 6.89 4.31
C HIS A 453 9.18 7.06 5.82
N LEU A 454 8.41 7.93 6.48
CA LEU A 454 8.58 8.19 7.92
C LEU A 454 8.27 6.94 8.74
N MET A 455 7.17 6.24 8.45
CA MET A 455 6.82 5.01 9.16
C MET A 455 7.81 3.88 8.87
N LEU A 456 8.12 3.61 7.60
CA LEU A 456 9.03 2.53 7.21
C LEU A 456 10.43 2.77 7.78
N GLY A 457 10.98 3.96 7.55
CA GLY A 457 12.30 4.35 8.05
C GLY A 457 12.37 4.25 9.58
N SER A 458 11.37 4.76 10.29
CA SER A 458 11.32 4.67 11.75
C SER A 458 11.26 3.24 12.27
N LEU A 459 10.43 2.39 11.65
CA LEU A 459 10.27 0.99 12.02
C LEU A 459 11.57 0.20 11.83
N ILE A 460 12.22 0.33 10.68
CA ILE A 460 13.45 -0.42 10.39
C ILE A 460 14.68 0.18 11.07
N HIS A 461 14.67 1.49 11.38
CA HIS A 461 15.73 2.13 12.15
C HIS A 461 15.74 1.66 13.61
N ARG A 462 14.56 1.44 14.21
CA ARG A 462 14.42 1.10 15.64
C ARG A 462 14.36 -0.39 15.93
N PHE A 463 13.85 -1.20 15.00
CA PHE A 463 13.62 -2.64 15.22
C PHE A 463 14.24 -3.53 14.15
N ASP A 464 14.71 -4.69 14.59
CA ASP A 464 14.90 -5.88 13.78
C ASP A 464 13.63 -6.73 13.81
N TRP A 465 13.44 -7.57 12.79
CA TRP A 465 12.17 -8.23 12.54
C TRP A 465 12.34 -9.74 12.38
N LYS A 466 11.47 -10.51 13.04
CA LYS A 466 11.35 -11.95 12.86
C LYS A 466 9.93 -12.32 12.47
N LEU A 467 9.76 -13.27 11.56
CA LEU A 467 8.44 -13.79 11.23
C LEU A 467 7.86 -14.57 12.42
N GLU A 468 6.57 -14.38 12.69
CA GLU A 468 5.85 -15.19 13.67
C GLU A 468 5.94 -16.68 13.29
N GLY A 469 6.09 -17.55 14.29
CA GLY A 469 6.20 -18.99 14.08
C GLY A 469 7.55 -19.47 13.52
N GLY A 470 8.55 -18.59 13.38
CA GLY A 470 9.89 -18.97 12.96
C GLY A 470 10.01 -19.38 11.49
N ILE A 471 9.07 -18.91 10.65
CA ILE A 471 9.09 -19.16 9.21
C ILE A 471 10.35 -18.51 8.61
N PRO A 472 11.16 -19.23 7.81
CA PRO A 472 12.28 -18.62 7.09
C PRO A 472 11.79 -17.53 6.12
N PRO A 473 12.47 -16.37 6.03
CA PRO A 473 12.02 -15.26 5.17
C PRO A 473 11.75 -15.64 3.71
N GLU A 474 12.49 -16.60 3.16
CA GLU A 474 12.37 -17.04 1.76
C GLU A 474 11.03 -17.77 1.50
N LYS A 475 10.48 -18.38 2.56
CA LYS A 475 9.21 -19.13 2.54
C LYS A 475 8.00 -18.28 2.91
N MET A 476 8.18 -16.98 3.18
CA MET A 476 7.05 -16.08 3.45
C MET A 476 6.10 -16.03 2.27
N ASP A 477 4.80 -16.10 2.56
CA ASP A 477 3.74 -15.93 1.57
C ASP A 477 3.75 -14.49 1.01
N MET A 478 3.88 -14.39 -0.30
CA MET A 478 3.92 -13.13 -1.04
C MET A 478 2.82 -13.06 -2.10
N GLU A 479 1.79 -13.90 -1.93
CA GLU A 479 0.59 -13.82 -2.75
C GLU A 479 -0.22 -12.58 -2.36
N ASP A 480 -0.90 -12.04 -3.36
CA ASP A 480 -1.78 -10.89 -3.19
C ASP A 480 -3.24 -11.33 -3.16
N LYS A 481 -4.07 -10.52 -2.51
CA LYS A 481 -5.52 -10.66 -2.51
C LYS A 481 -6.10 -9.45 -3.22
N PHE A 482 -6.80 -9.69 -4.33
CA PHE A 482 -7.44 -8.62 -5.07
C PHE A 482 -8.63 -8.02 -4.29
N GLY A 483 -8.68 -6.69 -4.26
CA GLY A 483 -9.76 -5.88 -3.72
C GLY A 483 -9.72 -4.47 -4.34
N ILE A 484 -10.21 -3.47 -3.61
CA ILE A 484 -9.96 -2.07 -4.01
C ILE A 484 -8.47 -1.75 -3.97
N THR A 485 -7.82 -2.21 -2.90
CA THR A 485 -6.37 -2.24 -2.74
C THR A 485 -5.86 -3.67 -2.96
N LEU A 486 -4.62 -3.79 -3.41
CA LEU A 486 -3.95 -5.07 -3.57
C LEU A 486 -3.23 -5.44 -2.27
N GLU A 487 -3.97 -6.09 -1.37
CA GLU A 487 -3.49 -6.49 -0.04
C GLU A 487 -2.61 -7.74 -0.11
N LYS A 488 -1.78 -7.97 0.92
CA LYS A 488 -1.17 -9.29 1.11
C LYS A 488 -2.27 -10.31 1.42
N ALA A 489 -2.22 -11.48 0.77
CA ALA A 489 -3.19 -12.56 1.02
C ALA A 489 -3.11 -13.06 2.47
N GLN A 490 -1.88 -13.21 2.98
CA GLN A 490 -1.60 -13.44 4.40
C GLN A 490 -1.00 -12.18 5.02
N ARG A 491 -1.61 -11.72 6.11
CA ARG A 491 -1.14 -10.53 6.84
C ARG A 491 0.27 -10.74 7.38
N LEU A 492 1.11 -9.71 7.29
CA LEU A 492 2.46 -9.73 7.82
C LEU A 492 2.44 -9.65 9.35
N ARG A 493 2.64 -10.80 9.99
CA ARG A 493 2.78 -10.93 11.44
C ARG A 493 4.23 -11.17 11.84
N VAL A 494 4.81 -10.22 12.57
CA VAL A 494 6.25 -10.19 12.87
C VAL A 494 6.51 -9.82 14.33
N ILE A 495 7.51 -10.46 14.93
CA ILE A 495 7.97 -10.17 16.29
C ILE A 495 9.08 -9.11 16.18
N PRO A 496 8.86 -7.88 16.68
CA PRO A 496 9.88 -6.84 16.70
C PRO A 496 10.91 -7.12 17.79
N ALA A 497 12.17 -6.81 17.52
CA ALA A 497 13.23 -6.82 18.49
C ALA A 497 14.00 -5.49 18.43
N LEU A 498 14.24 -4.86 19.57
CA LEU A 498 15.03 -3.64 19.63
C LEU A 498 16.40 -3.81 18.98
N ARG A 499 16.77 -2.91 18.05
CA ARG A 499 18.11 -2.92 17.44
C ARG A 499 19.15 -2.60 18.50
N ARG A 500 20.11 -3.51 18.67
CA ARG A 500 21.09 -3.41 19.75
C ARG A 500 22.15 -2.35 19.48
N THR A 501 22.47 -1.64 20.57
CA THR A 501 23.73 -0.95 20.92
C THR A 501 24.99 -1.28 20.14
N ASP A 502 25.32 -2.58 20.16
CA ASP A 502 26.62 -3.14 19.80
C ASP A 502 26.40 -4.44 19.02
N THR A 503 26.54 -4.39 17.70
CA THR A 503 26.36 -5.55 16.80
C THR A 503 27.52 -6.54 16.86
N THR A 504 28.73 -6.09 17.21
CA THR A 504 29.96 -6.91 17.32
C THR A 504 29.87 -7.97 18.43
N SER A 505 29.48 -7.60 19.65
CA SER A 505 29.42 -8.53 20.80
C SER A 505 28.51 -9.73 20.55
N SER A 506 27.43 -9.52 19.81
CA SER A 506 26.34 -10.49 19.70
C SER A 506 26.45 -11.43 18.48
N THR A 507 27.20 -11.01 17.46
CA THR A 507 27.65 -11.87 16.34
C THR A 507 28.71 -12.86 16.83
N LEU A 508 29.65 -12.38 17.67
CA LEU A 508 30.68 -13.21 18.30
C LEU A 508 30.06 -14.26 19.23
N GLU A 509 29.09 -13.89 20.07
CA GLU A 509 28.38 -14.82 20.96
C GLU A 509 27.72 -15.98 20.20
N TRP A 510 27.12 -15.72 19.03
CA TRP A 510 26.50 -16.77 18.22
C TRP A 510 27.47 -17.61 17.42
N ALA A 511 28.50 -17.00 16.83
CA ALA A 511 29.57 -17.75 16.19
C ALA A 511 30.25 -18.68 17.23
N MET A 512 30.41 -18.21 18.47
CA MET A 512 30.87 -19.02 19.60
C MET A 512 29.89 -20.14 19.97
N ALA A 513 28.59 -19.86 20.05
CA ALA A 513 27.58 -20.89 20.33
C ALA A 513 27.54 -21.97 19.23
N GLU A 514 27.64 -21.59 17.95
CA GLU A 514 27.65 -22.51 16.82
C GLU A 514 28.91 -23.40 16.82
N LEU A 515 30.06 -22.83 17.17
CA LEU A 515 31.29 -23.58 17.41
C LEU A 515 31.12 -24.57 18.58
N LEU A 516 30.61 -24.12 19.73
CA LEU A 516 30.43 -24.96 20.92
C LEU A 516 29.41 -26.09 20.73
N CYS A 517 28.38 -25.87 19.92
CA CYS A 517 27.37 -26.87 19.59
C CYS A 517 27.80 -27.85 18.48
N ASN A 518 28.90 -27.58 17.78
CA ASN A 518 29.43 -28.45 16.72
C ASN A 518 30.89 -28.83 16.97
N PRO A 519 31.15 -29.99 17.61
CA PRO A 519 32.49 -30.42 17.99
C PRO A 519 33.48 -30.52 16.83
N GLU A 520 33.02 -30.82 15.62
CA GLU A 520 33.88 -30.89 14.44
C GLU A 520 34.29 -29.51 13.93
N LYS A 521 33.34 -28.56 13.85
CA LYS A 521 33.65 -27.16 13.50
C LYS A 521 34.61 -26.55 14.54
N LEU A 522 34.38 -26.82 15.82
CA LEU A 522 35.25 -26.38 16.90
C LEU A 522 36.68 -26.90 16.76
N LYS A 523 36.84 -28.20 16.51
CA LYS A 523 38.15 -28.83 16.35
C LYS A 523 38.91 -28.26 15.16
N LYS A 524 38.21 -27.94 14.08
CA LYS A 524 38.79 -27.35 12.86
C LYS A 524 39.19 -25.88 13.06
N ALA A 525 38.39 -25.10 13.77
CA ALA A 525 38.75 -23.73 14.17
C ALA A 525 39.94 -23.71 15.15
N GLN A 526 40.01 -24.66 16.07
CA GLN A 526 41.15 -24.82 16.99
C GLN A 526 42.45 -25.19 16.25
N ALA A 527 42.37 -26.07 15.25
CA ALA A 527 43.53 -26.43 14.44
C ALA A 527 44.07 -25.21 13.67
N GLU A 528 43.18 -24.43 13.04
CA GLU A 528 43.55 -23.20 12.31
C GLU A 528 44.21 -22.16 13.24
N LEU A 529 43.63 -21.92 14.42
CA LEU A 529 44.21 -21.02 15.42
C LEU A 529 45.59 -21.49 15.88
N GLN A 530 45.73 -22.78 16.18
CA GLN A 530 46.99 -23.33 16.68
C GLN A 530 48.10 -23.33 15.63
N GLU A 531 47.76 -23.56 14.36
CA GLU A 531 48.70 -23.50 13.24
C GLU A 531 49.12 -22.07 12.92
N THR A 532 48.19 -21.12 13.00
CA THR A 532 48.42 -19.74 12.55
C THR A 532 49.07 -18.85 13.62
N ILE A 533 48.65 -19.01 14.87
CA ILE A 533 48.95 -18.08 15.98
C ILE A 533 49.76 -18.78 17.09
N GLY A 534 49.68 -20.11 17.18
CA GLY A 534 50.38 -20.88 18.21
C GLY A 534 49.62 -20.93 19.53
N LYS A 535 49.87 -21.98 20.30
CA LYS A 535 49.11 -22.28 21.52
C LYS A 535 49.39 -21.24 22.62
N GLY A 536 48.35 -20.50 23.00
CA GLY A 536 48.37 -19.59 24.15
C GLY A 536 48.82 -18.16 23.88
N ASN A 537 49.05 -17.82 22.61
CA ASN A 537 49.27 -16.44 22.20
C ASN A 537 47.93 -15.72 22.01
N PRO A 538 47.83 -14.41 22.37
CA PRO A 538 46.66 -13.60 22.06
C PRO A 538 46.52 -13.43 20.54
N VAL A 539 45.27 -13.37 20.07
CA VAL A 539 44.93 -13.11 18.67
C VAL A 539 44.87 -11.60 18.46
N GLU A 540 45.66 -11.06 17.54
CA GLU A 540 45.66 -9.64 17.20
C GLU A 540 44.85 -9.39 15.92
N GLU A 541 44.42 -8.14 15.71
CA GLU A 541 43.60 -7.76 14.54
C GLU A 541 44.29 -8.08 13.20
N SER A 542 45.62 -7.95 13.14
CA SER A 542 46.45 -8.31 11.98
C SER A 542 46.42 -9.80 11.64
N ASP A 543 46.07 -10.67 12.60
CA ASP A 543 46.01 -12.12 12.38
C ASP A 543 44.70 -12.56 11.73
N MET A 544 43.65 -11.74 11.80
CA MET A 544 42.33 -12.10 11.28
C MET A 544 42.35 -12.42 9.78
N ALA A 545 43.20 -11.73 8.99
CA ALA A 545 43.38 -12.00 7.56
C ALA A 545 43.97 -13.41 7.29
N ARG A 546 44.56 -14.05 8.30
CA ARG A 546 45.20 -15.37 8.22
C ARG A 546 44.33 -16.50 8.79
N LEU A 547 43.08 -16.21 9.19
CA LEU A 547 42.12 -17.17 9.76
C LEU A 547 40.87 -17.35 8.87
N PRO A 548 41.02 -17.85 7.62
CA PRO A 548 39.93 -17.90 6.65
C PRO A 548 38.75 -18.79 7.05
N TYR A 549 38.97 -19.85 7.84
CA TYR A 549 37.89 -20.74 8.28
C TYR A 549 37.04 -20.09 9.38
N LEU A 550 37.65 -19.42 10.35
CA LEU A 550 36.92 -18.59 11.32
C LEU A 550 36.14 -17.45 10.65
N GLN A 551 36.74 -16.77 9.66
CA GLN A 551 36.04 -15.76 8.87
C GLN A 551 34.82 -16.34 8.13
N ALA A 552 34.96 -17.54 7.56
CA ALA A 552 33.86 -18.22 6.88
C ALA A 552 32.72 -18.60 7.83
N ILE A 553 33.03 -19.02 9.07
CA ILE A 553 32.03 -19.30 10.10
C ILE A 553 31.28 -18.03 10.46
N VAL A 554 31.97 -16.93 10.79
CA VAL A 554 31.31 -15.66 11.15
C VAL A 554 30.40 -15.18 10.01
N LYS A 555 30.88 -15.30 8.76
CA LYS A 555 30.10 -14.93 7.57
C LYS A 555 28.88 -15.81 7.36
N GLU A 556 28.99 -17.11 7.63
CA GLU A 556 27.88 -18.05 7.54
C GLU A 556 26.87 -17.86 8.69
N THR A 557 27.33 -17.58 9.91
CA THR A 557 26.48 -17.25 11.05
C THR A 557 25.70 -15.96 10.78
N LEU A 558 26.34 -14.92 10.21
CA LEU A 558 25.66 -13.70 9.76
C LEU A 558 24.62 -13.98 8.66
N ARG A 559 24.87 -14.96 7.79
CA ARG A 559 23.94 -15.38 6.74
C ARG A 559 22.74 -16.16 7.28
N LEU A 560 22.97 -17.09 8.22
CA LEU A 560 21.95 -17.97 8.80
C LEU A 560 21.16 -17.31 9.92
N HIS A 561 21.80 -16.41 10.65
CA HIS A 561 21.24 -15.68 11.78
C HIS A 561 21.48 -14.18 11.62
N PRO A 562 20.83 -13.52 10.63
CA PRO A 562 20.88 -12.05 10.50
C PRO A 562 20.33 -11.32 11.75
N ALA A 563 19.70 -12.08 12.65
CA ALA A 563 19.08 -11.69 13.91
C ALA A 563 19.73 -12.37 15.16
N ALA A 564 20.92 -12.99 15.00
CA ALA A 564 21.74 -13.51 16.11
C ALA A 564 21.92 -12.51 17.27
N PRO A 565 21.95 -11.18 17.04
CA PRO A 565 22.02 -10.23 18.12
C PRO A 565 20.93 -10.30 19.19
N LEU A 566 19.83 -11.04 19.04
CA LEU A 566 18.56 -10.69 19.70
C LEU A 566 18.14 -11.56 20.90
N LEU A 567 18.98 -12.46 21.45
CA LEU A 567 18.50 -13.54 22.35
C LEU A 567 19.10 -13.66 23.77
N VAL A 568 19.93 -12.73 24.25
CA VAL A 568 20.46 -12.83 25.64
C VAL A 568 20.06 -11.63 26.50
N PRO A 569 19.38 -11.81 27.65
CA PRO A 569 19.31 -10.78 28.68
C PRO A 569 20.68 -10.71 29.39
N ARG A 570 21.32 -9.52 29.43
CA ARG A 570 22.55 -9.32 30.21
C ARG A 570 22.26 -9.59 31.70
N LYS A 571 22.99 -10.53 32.29
CA LYS A 571 23.62 -10.26 33.59
C LYS A 571 24.96 -9.61 33.30
N ALA A 572 25.22 -8.50 34.00
CA ALA A 572 26.40 -7.66 33.85
C ALA A 572 27.72 -8.42 34.11
N ASP A 573 28.78 -7.95 33.46
CA ASP A 573 30.20 -8.13 33.81
C ASP A 573 30.61 -9.51 34.30
N SER A 574 30.82 -10.45 33.37
CA SER A 574 31.60 -11.64 33.67
C SER A 574 32.59 -11.98 32.57
N ASP A 575 33.86 -12.09 32.95
CA ASP A 575 34.92 -12.68 32.13
C ASP A 575 34.48 -14.06 31.64
N VAL A 576 34.47 -14.28 30.32
CA VAL A 576 34.18 -15.60 29.76
C VAL A 576 35.47 -16.41 29.77
N LYS A 577 35.53 -17.44 30.64
CA LYS A 577 36.64 -18.39 30.69
C LYS A 577 36.46 -19.47 29.62
N LEU A 578 37.40 -19.56 28.70
CA LEU A 578 37.45 -20.54 27.61
C LEU A 578 38.68 -21.44 27.78
N CYS A 579 38.48 -22.72 28.13
CA CYS A 579 39.52 -23.76 28.06
C CYS A 579 40.91 -23.36 28.65
N GLY A 580 40.93 -22.58 29.74
CA GLY A 580 42.16 -22.10 30.39
C GLY A 580 42.60 -20.68 30.01
N PHE A 581 41.92 -20.03 29.07
CA PHE A 581 42.15 -18.64 28.66
C PHE A 581 40.99 -17.73 29.11
N THR A 582 41.32 -16.50 29.51
CA THR A 582 40.34 -15.48 29.90
C THR A 582 40.17 -14.50 28.75
N VAL A 583 38.98 -14.45 28.14
CA VAL A 583 38.69 -13.48 27.08
C VAL A 583 38.02 -12.27 27.72
N LYS A 584 38.70 -11.12 27.68
CA LYS A 584 38.15 -9.82 28.09
C LYS A 584 37.44 -9.19 26.90
N LEU A 585 36.13 -9.05 26.99
CA LEU A 585 35.35 -8.24 26.05
C LEU A 585 35.43 -6.78 26.53
N SER A 586 36.36 -5.98 26.00
CA SER A 586 36.29 -4.52 26.16
C SER A 586 35.29 -3.93 25.18
N ALA A 587 34.43 -3.04 25.64
CA ALA A 587 33.53 -2.30 24.78
C ALA A 587 34.36 -1.45 23.79
N GLY A 588 34.51 -1.96 22.56
CA GLY A 588 35.26 -1.31 21.49
C GLY A 588 36.36 -2.18 20.88
N GLN A 589 35.99 -3.34 20.33
CA GLN A 589 36.53 -3.94 19.09
C GLN A 589 35.78 -5.24 18.80
#